data_AF-A0A9Q9VRL4-F1
#
_entry.id   AF-A0A9Q9VRL4-F1
#
_cell.length_a   1.000
_cell.length_b   1.000
_cell.length_c   1.000
_cell.angle_alpha   90.00
_cell.angle_beta   90.00
_cell.angle_gamma   90.00
#
_symmetry.space_group_name_H-M   'P 1'
#
loop_
_entity.id
_entity.type
_entity.pdbx_description
1 polymer ?
#
loop_
_entity_poly.entity_id
_entity_poly.type
_entity_poly.pdbx_seq_one_letter_code
_entity_poly.pdbx_strand_id
1 'polypeptide(L)'
;MAFLRKLCAEYSVLILLIKHAYLTCITFFVDLGRYIVVKGIISPAGDNYKKKGLIEACHRLEMARLATENSDWISVDDWESQHPEWVETANVVRWQHLKIIENNNDDVDTVRFGKRRKLQQNKNICQSSSYIKTKADTPHLNLLCGADLLESFGVPNLWKPEGIEEIVGRYGETCITRCGGDPEKFINQSDILYKHHINI
;
A
#
# COMPACT_ATOMS: atom_id res chain seq x y z
N MET A 1 -0.24 -9.48 0.71
CA MET A 1 0.39 -8.19 0.36
C MET A 1 -0.64 -7.07 0.44
N ALA A 2 -0.21 -5.90 0.91
CA ALA A 2 -0.96 -4.64 0.80
C ALA A 2 -0.25 -3.73 -0.20
N PHE A 3 -1.01 -2.94 -0.97
CA PHE A 3 -0.44 -2.01 -1.96
C PHE A 3 -0.73 -0.55 -1.65
N LEU A 4 0.30 0.28 -1.56
CA LEU A 4 0.17 1.73 -1.42
C LEU A 4 0.34 2.42 -2.77
N ARG A 5 -0.57 3.33 -3.15
CA ARG A 5 -0.39 4.19 -4.32
C ARG A 5 -0.57 5.66 -3.96
N LYS A 6 0.43 6.47 -4.29
CA LYS A 6 0.41 7.92 -4.12
C LYS A 6 -0.41 8.59 -5.22
N LEU A 7 -1.34 9.48 -4.85
CA LEU A 7 -2.13 10.24 -5.84
C LEU A 7 -1.64 11.68 -5.97
N CYS A 8 -1.12 12.01 -7.15
CA CYS A 8 -0.55 13.31 -7.49
C CYS A 8 -1.20 13.97 -8.73
N ALA A 9 -2.44 13.66 -9.12
CA ALA A 9 -3.00 14.16 -10.39
C ALA A 9 -4.30 14.96 -10.31
N GLU A 10 -4.65 15.54 -11.46
CA GLU A 10 -5.42 16.80 -11.61
C GLU A 10 -6.93 16.60 -11.89
N TYR A 11 -7.42 15.40 -12.29
CA TYR A 11 -8.85 15.20 -12.67
C TYR A 11 -9.36 13.75 -12.52
N SER A 12 -10.69 13.58 -12.65
CA SER A 12 -11.54 12.39 -12.45
C SER A 12 -11.14 11.11 -13.21
N VAL A 13 -10.46 11.23 -14.36
CA VAL A 13 -9.94 10.08 -15.14
C VAL A 13 -8.89 9.30 -14.35
N LEU A 14 -8.19 9.97 -13.43
CA LEU A 14 -7.15 9.36 -12.62
C LEU A 14 -7.71 8.23 -11.75
N ILE A 15 -8.92 8.36 -11.21
CA ILE A 15 -9.42 7.38 -10.23
C ILE A 15 -9.88 6.08 -10.87
N LEU A 16 -10.43 6.15 -12.08
CA LEU A 16 -10.66 4.96 -12.90
C LEU A 16 -9.34 4.24 -13.23
N LEU A 17 -8.29 4.99 -13.57
CA LEU A 17 -6.96 4.42 -13.81
C LEU A 17 -6.34 3.83 -12.54
N ILE A 18 -6.59 4.43 -11.37
CA ILE A 18 -6.11 3.91 -10.08
C ILE A 18 -6.80 2.59 -9.78
N LYS A 19 -8.13 2.52 -9.87
CA LYS A 19 -8.87 1.26 -9.71
C LYS A 19 -8.39 0.19 -10.70
N HIS A 20 -8.23 0.55 -11.97
CA HIS A 20 -7.76 -0.38 -13.00
C HIS A 20 -6.37 -0.92 -12.67
N ALA A 21 -5.45 -0.07 -12.20
CA ALA A 21 -4.12 -0.51 -11.79
C ALA A 21 -4.14 -1.42 -10.57
N TYR A 22 -4.97 -1.11 -9.56
CA TYR A 22 -5.20 -1.99 -8.42
C TYR A 22 -5.75 -3.35 -8.86
N LEU A 23 -6.70 -3.38 -9.78
CA LEU A 23 -7.23 -4.62 -10.36
C LEU A 23 -6.17 -5.39 -11.15
N THR A 24 -5.40 -4.70 -12.00
CA THR A 24 -4.30 -5.30 -12.79
C THR A 24 -3.24 -5.93 -11.90
N CYS A 25 -2.90 -5.24 -10.81
CA CYS A 25 -1.95 -5.71 -9.81
C CYS A 25 -2.50 -6.97 -9.11
N ILE A 26 -3.76 -6.96 -8.67
CA ILE A 26 -4.38 -8.15 -8.08
C ILE A 26 -4.34 -9.34 -9.04
N THR A 27 -4.79 -9.16 -10.28
CA THR A 27 -4.85 -10.26 -11.26
C THR A 27 -3.47 -10.87 -11.44
N PHE A 28 -2.44 -10.04 -11.61
CA PHE A 28 -1.05 -10.50 -11.74
C PHE A 28 -0.59 -11.33 -10.53
N PHE A 29 -0.79 -10.84 -9.30
CA PHE A 29 -0.33 -11.54 -8.10
C PHE A 29 -1.11 -12.82 -7.79
N VAL A 30 -2.41 -12.85 -8.14
CA VAL A 30 -3.25 -14.05 -8.06
C VAL A 30 -2.79 -15.08 -9.09
N ASP A 31 -2.52 -14.66 -10.33
CA ASP A 31 -2.05 -15.55 -11.40
C ASP A 31 -0.67 -16.14 -11.11
N LEU A 32 0.20 -15.41 -10.40
CA LEU A 32 1.47 -15.93 -9.90
C LEU A 32 1.32 -17.05 -8.86
N GLY A 33 0.14 -17.21 -8.23
CA GLY A 33 -0.18 -18.28 -7.29
C GLY A 33 0.58 -18.26 -5.95
N ARG A 34 1.45 -17.27 -5.72
CA ARG A 34 2.32 -17.17 -4.53
C ARG A 34 1.90 -16.10 -3.54
N TYR A 35 0.97 -15.23 -3.92
CA TYR A 35 0.61 -14.06 -3.13
C TYR A 35 -0.91 -13.91 -3.05
N ILE A 36 -1.38 -13.49 -1.87
CA ILE A 36 -2.77 -13.09 -1.65
C ILE A 36 -2.76 -11.58 -1.38
N VAL A 37 -3.47 -10.81 -2.21
CA VAL A 37 -3.65 -9.37 -2.00
C VAL A 37 -4.79 -9.17 -1.01
N VAL A 38 -4.50 -8.51 0.11
CA VAL A 38 -5.46 -8.36 1.22
C VAL A 38 -6.03 -6.96 1.32
N LYS A 39 -5.32 -5.93 0.82
CA LYS A 39 -5.74 -4.54 0.93
C LYS A 39 -5.06 -3.63 -0.10
N GLY A 40 -5.80 -2.68 -0.65
CA GLY A 40 -5.30 -1.54 -1.41
C GLY A 40 -5.43 -0.26 -0.59
N ILE A 41 -4.40 0.59 -0.60
CA ILE A 41 -4.37 1.86 0.14
C ILE A 41 -4.03 2.98 -0.83
N ILE A 42 -5.00 3.84 -1.07
CA ILE A 42 -4.82 5.08 -1.81
C ILE A 42 -4.38 6.16 -0.84
N SER A 43 -3.23 6.80 -1.07
CA SER A 43 -2.77 7.93 -0.24
C SER A 43 -2.59 9.19 -1.10
N PRO A 44 -3.52 10.16 -1.02
CA PRO A 44 -3.37 11.41 -1.75
C PRO A 44 -2.26 12.28 -1.18
N ALA A 45 -1.43 12.85 -2.06
CA ALA A 45 -0.36 13.76 -1.65
C ALA A 45 -0.90 15.01 -0.95
N GLY A 46 -0.13 15.64 -0.07
CA GLY A 46 -0.46 16.96 0.48
C GLY A 46 -0.33 18.08 -0.54
N ASP A 47 -0.97 19.22 -0.27
CA ASP A 47 -0.97 20.38 -1.18
C ASP A 47 0.40 21.04 -1.30
N ASN A 48 1.26 20.83 -0.31
CA ASN A 48 2.66 21.26 -0.33
C ASN A 48 3.54 20.48 -1.32
N TYR A 49 3.00 19.50 -2.05
CA TYR A 49 3.69 18.89 -3.19
C TYR A 49 3.97 19.91 -4.32
N LYS A 50 3.24 21.04 -4.37
CA LYS A 50 3.49 22.18 -5.27
C LYS A 50 3.56 21.83 -6.76
N LYS A 51 2.95 20.70 -7.16
CA LYS A 51 2.78 20.38 -8.58
C LYS A 51 1.83 21.40 -9.21
N LYS A 52 2.25 21.98 -10.34
CA LYS A 52 1.43 22.93 -11.10
C LYS A 52 0.09 22.28 -11.46
N GLY A 53 -1.02 22.95 -11.16
CA GLY A 53 -2.37 22.45 -11.46
C GLY A 53 -2.95 21.48 -10.40
N LEU A 54 -2.23 21.18 -9.32
CA LEU A 54 -2.73 20.33 -8.25
C LEU A 54 -3.88 21.03 -7.51
N ILE A 55 -5.07 20.44 -7.57
CA ILE A 55 -6.23 20.86 -6.79
C ILE A 55 -6.06 20.47 -5.31
N GLU A 56 -6.77 21.17 -4.42
CA GLU A 56 -6.68 20.98 -2.97
C GLU A 56 -6.89 19.52 -2.53
N ALA A 57 -6.19 19.13 -1.48
CA ALA A 57 -6.14 17.75 -1.01
C ALA A 57 -7.50 17.27 -0.52
N CYS A 58 -8.32 18.15 0.08
CA CYS A 58 -9.68 17.84 0.52
C CYS A 58 -10.55 17.32 -0.62
N HIS A 59 -10.49 17.95 -1.80
CA HIS A 59 -11.25 17.52 -2.98
C HIS A 59 -10.72 16.19 -3.52
N ARG A 60 -9.40 16.00 -3.56
CA ARG A 60 -8.79 14.74 -4.02
C ARG A 60 -9.13 13.57 -3.10
N LEU A 61 -9.12 13.81 -1.79
CA LEU A 61 -9.54 12.84 -0.78
C LEU A 61 -10.99 12.43 -0.97
N GLU A 62 -11.88 13.40 -1.10
CA GLU A 62 -13.31 13.11 -1.23
C GLU A 62 -13.63 12.37 -2.53
N MET A 63 -13.04 12.80 -3.64
CA MET A 63 -13.18 12.08 -4.91
C MET A 63 -12.62 10.65 -4.81
N ALA A 64 -11.47 10.45 -4.15
CA ALA A 64 -10.91 9.11 -3.95
C ALA A 64 -11.85 8.24 -3.12
N ARG A 65 -12.43 8.78 -2.03
CA ARG A 65 -13.38 8.06 -1.15
C ARG A 65 -14.61 7.63 -1.93
N LEU A 66 -15.26 8.56 -2.63
CA LEU A 66 -16.44 8.28 -3.46
C LEU A 66 -16.14 7.23 -4.53
N ALA A 67 -14.98 7.34 -5.17
CA ALA A 67 -14.62 6.35 -6.16
C ALA A 67 -14.44 4.97 -5.53
N THR A 68 -13.84 4.84 -4.36
CA THR A 68 -13.65 3.54 -3.69
C THR A 68 -14.83 3.06 -2.85
N GLU A 69 -15.94 3.81 -2.80
CA GLU A 69 -17.10 3.51 -1.94
C GLU A 69 -17.63 2.08 -2.11
N ASN A 70 -17.69 1.59 -3.35
CA ASN A 70 -18.16 0.24 -3.68
C ASN A 70 -17.05 -0.83 -3.69
N SER A 71 -15.96 -0.62 -2.96
CA SER A 71 -14.80 -1.52 -2.98
C SER A 71 -14.46 -2.00 -1.57
N ASP A 72 -14.65 -3.29 -1.29
CA ASP A 72 -14.46 -3.86 0.05
C ASP A 72 -12.99 -3.96 0.50
N TRP A 73 -12.04 -3.82 -0.43
CA TRP A 73 -10.62 -4.07 -0.18
C TRP A 73 -9.71 -2.85 -0.44
N ILE A 74 -10.22 -1.79 -1.07
CA ILE A 74 -9.46 -0.56 -1.35
C ILE A 74 -9.96 0.53 -0.40
N SER A 75 -9.06 1.09 0.39
CA SER A 75 -9.34 2.21 1.29
C SER A 75 -8.53 3.44 0.92
N VAL A 76 -9.00 4.62 1.30
CA VAL A 76 -8.27 5.88 1.19
C VAL A 76 -7.71 6.26 2.56
N ASP A 77 -6.42 6.59 2.62
CA ASP A 77 -5.75 7.08 3.82
C ASP A 77 -5.35 8.55 3.65
N ASP A 78 -5.78 9.38 4.59
CA ASP A 78 -5.64 10.84 4.52
C ASP A 78 -4.44 11.39 5.29
N TRP A 79 -3.61 10.53 5.88
CA TRP A 79 -2.47 10.94 6.69
C TRP A 79 -1.52 11.83 5.90
N GLU A 80 -1.09 11.40 4.71
CA GLU A 80 -0.15 12.19 3.87
C GLU A 80 -0.72 13.57 3.53
N SER A 81 -1.99 13.62 3.13
CA SER A 81 -2.66 14.86 2.75
C SER A 81 -2.87 15.86 3.89
N GLN A 82 -2.97 15.38 5.13
CA GLN A 82 -3.15 16.22 6.31
C GLN A 82 -1.84 16.84 6.81
N HIS A 83 -0.68 16.45 6.26
CA HIS A 83 0.59 17.02 6.70
C HIS A 83 0.74 18.49 6.26
N PRO A 84 1.21 19.37 7.17
CA PRO A 84 1.41 20.78 6.88
C PRO A 84 2.63 21.05 5.98
N GLU A 85 3.46 20.04 5.73
CA GLU A 85 4.61 20.09 4.84
C GLU A 85 4.58 18.92 3.86
N TRP A 86 5.40 18.99 2.81
CA TRP A 86 5.55 17.86 1.89
C TRP A 86 6.21 16.67 2.59
N VAL A 87 5.66 15.48 2.36
CA VAL A 87 6.16 14.24 2.94
C VAL A 87 6.79 13.36 1.86
N GLU A 88 8.02 12.91 2.14
CA GLU A 88 8.74 11.93 1.32
C GLU A 88 7.99 10.61 1.25
N THR A 89 7.94 9.99 0.08
CA THR A 89 7.22 8.72 -0.14
C THR A 89 7.71 7.61 0.80
N ALA A 90 9.02 7.55 1.12
CA ALA A 90 9.56 6.60 2.08
C ALA A 90 8.92 6.74 3.48
N ASN A 91 8.66 7.96 3.94
CA ASN A 91 7.99 8.22 5.21
C ASN A 91 6.52 7.78 5.18
N VAL A 92 5.83 8.00 4.05
CA VAL A 92 4.44 7.54 3.87
C VAL A 92 4.37 6.01 3.89
N VAL A 93 5.25 5.33 3.14
CA VAL A 93 5.31 3.85 3.12
C VAL A 93 5.62 3.31 4.51
N ARG A 94 6.59 3.92 5.22
CA ARG A 94 6.93 3.55 6.60
C ARG A 94 5.75 3.71 7.54
N TRP A 95 5.04 4.84 7.47
CA TRP A 95 3.85 5.08 8.28
C TRP A 95 2.76 4.02 8.05
N GLN A 96 2.45 3.71 6.78
CA GLN A 96 1.46 2.67 6.47
C GLN A 96 1.90 1.29 6.96
N HIS A 97 3.19 0.97 6.84
CA HIS A 97 3.72 -0.30 7.34
C HIS A 97 3.54 -0.42 8.87
N LEU A 98 3.81 0.64 9.63
CA LEU A 98 3.58 0.68 11.07
C LEU A 98 2.10 0.48 11.40
N LYS A 99 1.19 1.17 10.71
CA LYS A 99 -0.26 0.98 10.88
C LYS A 99 -0.70 -0.46 10.60
N ILE A 100 -0.11 -1.12 9.59
CA ILE A 100 -0.41 -2.52 9.29
C ILE A 100 0.06 -3.43 10.43
N ILE A 101 1.23 -3.18 11.03
CA ILE A 101 1.73 -3.95 12.16
C ILE A 101 0.85 -3.74 13.40
N GLU A 102 0.50 -2.50 13.73
CA GLU A 102 -0.30 -2.16 14.92
C GLU A 102 -1.70 -2.78 14.85
N ASN A 103 -2.40 -2.62 13.72
CA ASN A 103 -3.74 -3.21 13.54
C ASN A 103 -3.73 -4.75 13.61
N ASN A 104 -2.60 -5.41 13.36
CA ASN A 104 -2.50 -6.86 13.54
C ASN A 104 -2.36 -7.27 15.02
N ASN A 105 -1.85 -6.39 15.88
CA ASN A 105 -1.63 -6.67 17.30
C ASN A 105 -2.88 -6.42 18.16
N ASP A 106 -3.75 -5.48 17.78
CA ASP A 106 -4.97 -5.14 18.53
C ASP A 106 -6.05 -6.23 18.50
N ASP A 107 -5.91 -7.23 17.62
CA ASP A 107 -6.84 -8.38 17.51
C ASP A 107 -6.49 -9.53 18.50
N VAL A 108 -5.52 -9.32 19.41
CA VAL A 108 -4.98 -10.38 20.29
C VAL A 108 -5.40 -10.26 21.77
N ASP A 109 -6.05 -9.18 22.22
CA ASP A 109 -6.44 -9.06 23.64
C ASP A 109 -7.86 -8.51 23.88
N THR A 110 -8.79 -9.40 24.28
CA THR A 110 -9.72 -9.20 25.41
C THR A 110 -10.58 -10.44 25.68
N VAL A 111 -9.97 -11.54 26.13
CA VAL A 111 -10.72 -12.49 26.98
C VAL A 111 -10.61 -12.01 28.43
N ARG A 112 -11.47 -11.06 28.81
CA ARG A 112 -11.68 -10.75 30.23
C ARG A 112 -12.30 -11.98 30.91
N PHE A 113 -11.51 -12.68 31.72
CA PHE A 113 -12.00 -13.71 32.65
C PHE A 113 -12.95 -13.08 33.69
N GLY A 114 -14.25 -13.09 33.38
CA GLY A 114 -15.32 -12.88 34.35
C GLY A 114 -15.69 -14.19 35.04
N LYS A 115 -15.43 -14.28 36.35
CA LYS A 115 -15.82 -15.39 37.24
C LYS A 115 -17.36 -15.56 37.33
N ARG A 116 -17.82 -16.84 37.41
CA ARG A 116 -19.15 -17.40 37.83
C ARG A 116 -20.19 -17.57 36.69
N ARG A 117 -20.90 -18.69 36.47
CA ARG A 117 -21.43 -19.81 37.30
C ARG A 117 -21.67 -21.07 36.42
N LYS A 118 -21.63 -22.27 37.01
CA LYS A 118 -21.91 -23.61 36.39
C LYS A 118 -23.36 -23.73 35.86
N LEU A 119 -23.54 -24.30 34.65
CA LEU A 119 -24.52 -25.38 34.37
C LEU A 119 -24.23 -26.04 33.00
N GLN A 120 -24.38 -27.37 32.94
CA GLN A 120 -24.02 -28.26 31.81
C GLN A 120 -25.15 -28.36 30.75
N GLN A 121 -24.80 -28.43 29.46
CA GLN A 121 -24.99 -29.58 28.54
C GLN A 121 -25.11 -29.16 27.05
N ASN A 122 -24.08 -29.53 26.29
CA ASN A 122 -24.02 -30.01 24.90
C ASN A 122 -25.08 -29.53 23.88
N LYS A 123 -24.62 -28.80 22.86
CA LYS A 123 -24.97 -29.01 21.44
C LYS A 123 -23.88 -28.45 20.53
N ASN A 124 -23.54 -29.23 19.51
CA ASN A 124 -22.34 -29.14 18.66
C ASN A 124 -22.18 -27.79 17.97
N ILE A 125 -21.02 -27.15 18.13
CA ILE A 125 -20.59 -26.00 17.35
C ILE A 125 -19.28 -26.37 16.65
N CYS A 126 -19.33 -26.21 15.33
CA CYS A 126 -18.21 -26.23 14.39
C CYS A 126 -16.91 -25.74 15.04
N GLN A 127 -15.88 -26.58 15.00
CA GLN A 127 -14.52 -26.25 15.40
C GLN A 127 -13.98 -25.18 14.45
N SER A 128 -14.24 -23.91 14.75
CA SER A 128 -13.47 -22.79 14.23
C SER A 128 -12.05 -22.94 14.78
N SER A 129 -11.18 -23.56 13.97
CA SER A 129 -9.73 -23.65 14.20
C SER A 129 -9.22 -22.27 14.61
N SER A 130 -8.85 -22.13 15.88
CA SER A 130 -8.21 -20.95 16.43
C SER A 130 -6.84 -20.79 15.77
N TYR A 131 -6.77 -20.01 14.69
CA TYR A 131 -5.52 -19.63 14.04
C TYR A 131 -4.65 -18.85 15.03
N ILE A 132 -3.54 -19.43 15.45
CA ILE A 132 -2.49 -18.76 16.21
C ILE A 132 -1.78 -17.81 15.23
N LYS A 133 -2.03 -16.49 15.33
CA LYS A 133 -1.35 -15.48 14.50
C LYS A 133 0.13 -15.41 14.90
N THR A 134 1.02 -15.73 13.96
CA THR A 134 2.47 -15.56 14.13
C THR A 134 2.93 -14.26 13.44
N LYS A 135 4.17 -13.84 13.69
CA LYS A 135 4.81 -12.72 12.97
C LYS A 135 4.81 -12.92 11.44
N ALA A 136 4.61 -14.15 10.96
CA ALA A 136 4.48 -14.49 9.54
C ALA A 136 3.13 -14.06 8.92
N ASP A 137 2.13 -13.71 9.74
CA ASP A 137 0.79 -13.33 9.26
C ASP A 137 0.63 -11.81 9.05
N THR A 138 1.67 -11.02 9.32
CA THR A 138 1.65 -9.58 9.03
C THR A 138 1.76 -9.37 7.51
N PRO A 139 0.80 -8.70 6.87
CA PRO A 139 0.86 -8.45 5.43
C PRO A 139 2.09 -7.64 5.05
N HIS A 140 2.85 -8.15 4.10
CA HIS A 140 3.93 -7.40 3.47
C HIS A 140 3.36 -6.22 2.64
N LEU A 141 3.91 -5.02 2.82
CA LEU A 141 3.49 -3.80 2.11
C LEU A 141 4.38 -3.60 0.88
N ASN A 142 3.78 -3.26 -0.25
CA ASN A 142 4.48 -2.99 -1.50
C ASN A 142 3.96 -1.66 -2.11
N LEU A 143 4.86 -0.84 -2.65
CA LEU A 143 4.54 0.42 -3.31
C LEU A 143 4.09 0.15 -4.76
N LEU A 144 2.80 0.39 -5.05
CA LEU A 144 2.26 0.28 -6.39
C LEU A 144 2.50 1.58 -7.17
N CYS A 145 3.30 1.53 -8.23
CA CYS A 145 3.57 2.68 -9.07
C CYS A 145 3.53 2.36 -10.56
N GLY A 146 3.79 3.37 -11.39
CA GLY A 146 3.99 3.19 -12.83
C GLY A 146 5.44 3.43 -13.21
N ALA A 147 5.83 3.03 -14.41
CA ALA A 147 7.21 3.15 -14.90
C ALA A 147 7.81 4.55 -14.71
N ASP A 148 7.01 5.61 -14.91
CA ASP A 148 7.44 7.00 -14.72
C ASP A 148 8.00 7.27 -13.30
N LEU A 149 7.42 6.65 -12.26
CA LEU A 149 7.89 6.81 -10.88
C LEU A 149 9.17 6.00 -10.65
N LEU A 150 9.24 4.77 -11.15
CA LEU A 150 10.42 3.93 -11.06
C LEU A 150 11.63 4.63 -11.72
N GLU A 151 11.46 5.12 -12.95
CA GLU A 151 12.50 5.87 -13.68
C GLU A 151 12.90 7.16 -12.96
N SER A 152 11.97 7.78 -12.21
CA SER A 152 12.26 9.00 -11.45
C SER A 152 13.31 8.79 -10.35
N PHE A 153 13.55 7.55 -9.89
CA PHE A 153 14.64 7.24 -8.95
C PHE A 153 16.03 7.60 -9.50
N GLY A 154 16.18 7.70 -10.82
CA GLY A 154 17.42 8.08 -11.49
C GLY A 154 17.60 9.59 -11.63
N VAL A 155 16.59 10.40 -11.29
CA VAL A 155 16.66 11.86 -11.40
C VAL A 155 17.50 12.43 -10.25
N PRO A 156 18.61 13.13 -10.55
CA PRO A 156 19.49 13.68 -9.51
C PRO A 156 18.74 14.62 -8.57
N ASN A 157 18.97 14.46 -7.26
CA ASN A 157 18.39 15.28 -6.18
C ASN A 157 16.86 15.20 -6.00
N LEU A 158 16.16 14.34 -6.76
CA LEU A 158 14.71 14.16 -6.59
C LEU A 158 14.40 13.21 -5.43
N TRP A 159 15.24 12.20 -5.23
CA TRP A 159 15.10 11.18 -4.21
C TRP A 159 16.37 11.10 -3.36
N LYS A 160 16.19 10.89 -2.06
CA LYS A 160 17.29 10.52 -1.18
C LYS A 160 17.65 9.05 -1.45
N PRO A 161 18.93 8.70 -1.67
CA PRO A 161 19.33 7.32 -1.92
C PRO A 161 18.88 6.35 -0.83
N GLU A 162 18.91 6.80 0.43
CA GLU A 162 18.48 6.01 1.59
C GLU A 162 16.98 5.73 1.55
N GLY A 163 16.19 6.68 1.06
CA GLY A 163 14.75 6.51 0.88
C GLY A 163 14.42 5.52 -0.24
N ILE A 164 15.20 5.50 -1.33
CA ILE A 164 15.06 4.50 -2.39
C ILE A 164 15.40 3.12 -1.83
N GLU A 165 16.56 2.96 -1.21
CA GLU A 165 17.02 1.68 -0.65
C GLU A 165 16.05 1.15 0.42
N GLU A 166 15.46 2.02 1.23
CA GLU A 166 14.41 1.60 2.16
C GLU A 166 13.15 1.09 1.44
N ILE A 167 12.69 1.82 0.41
CA ILE A 167 11.49 1.44 -0.36
C ILE A 167 11.67 0.06 -0.99
N VAL A 168 12.71 -0.12 -1.81
CA VAL A 168 12.91 -1.36 -2.57
C VAL A 168 13.50 -2.49 -1.71
N GLY A 169 14.24 -2.16 -0.66
CA GLY A 169 14.92 -3.14 0.19
C GLY A 169 14.05 -3.71 1.29
N ARG A 170 13.24 -2.88 1.97
CA ARG A 170 12.46 -3.30 3.15
C ARG A 170 11.01 -3.62 2.84
N TYR A 171 10.42 -2.84 1.95
CA TYR A 171 9.05 -3.02 1.52
C TYR A 171 9.13 -3.79 0.19
N GLY A 172 8.72 -3.16 -0.89
CA GLY A 172 8.88 -3.62 -2.25
C GLY A 172 8.28 -2.56 -3.16
N GLU A 173 8.48 -2.75 -4.45
CA GLU A 173 7.85 -1.95 -5.48
C GLU A 173 7.09 -2.87 -6.43
N THR A 174 6.07 -2.35 -7.09
CA THR A 174 5.32 -3.07 -8.11
C THR A 174 5.00 -2.06 -9.19
N CYS A 175 5.67 -2.25 -10.32
CA CYS A 175 5.62 -1.30 -11.42
C CYS A 175 4.64 -1.76 -12.48
N ILE A 176 3.61 -0.94 -12.74
CA ILE A 176 2.72 -1.13 -13.90
C ILE A 176 3.22 -0.24 -15.03
N THR A 177 3.85 -0.87 -16.03
CA THR A 177 4.30 -0.20 -17.23
C THR A 177 3.20 -0.10 -18.29
N ARG A 178 3.25 0.98 -19.08
CA ARG A 178 2.43 1.12 -20.30
C ARG A 178 3.20 0.54 -21.49
N CYS A 179 2.52 0.33 -22.61
CA CYS A 179 3.16 -0.13 -23.84
C CYS A 179 4.33 0.81 -24.21
N GLY A 180 5.55 0.26 -24.30
CA GLY A 180 6.78 0.98 -24.67
C GLY A 180 7.73 1.33 -23.53
N GLY A 181 7.37 1.12 -22.25
CA GLY A 181 8.30 1.25 -21.13
C GLY A 181 9.15 0.00 -20.94
N ASP A 182 10.43 0.17 -20.56
CA ASP A 182 11.39 -0.92 -20.32
C ASP A 182 11.97 -0.79 -18.89
N PRO A 183 11.20 -1.19 -17.86
CA PRO A 183 11.63 -1.07 -16.47
C PRO A 183 12.85 -1.96 -16.17
N GLU A 184 13.01 -3.11 -16.84
CA GLU A 184 14.14 -4.01 -16.63
C GLU A 184 15.46 -3.35 -17.00
N LYS A 185 15.51 -2.65 -18.14
CA LYS A 185 16.69 -1.89 -18.53
C LYS A 185 17.07 -0.86 -17.47
N PHE A 186 16.10 -0.16 -16.88
CA PHE A 186 16.35 0.83 -15.85
C PHE A 186 16.84 0.19 -14.54
N ILE A 187 16.23 -0.93 -14.12
CA ILE A 187 16.65 -1.69 -12.94
C ILE A 187 18.11 -2.15 -13.09
N ASN A 188 18.49 -2.65 -14.26
CA ASN A 188 19.85 -3.13 -14.55
C ASN A 188 20.91 -2.02 -14.60
N GLN A 189 20.50 -0.76 -14.78
CA GLN A 189 21.42 0.39 -14.82
C GLN A 189 21.68 1.01 -13.45
N SER A 190 20.94 0.61 -12.41
CA SER A 190 21.05 1.16 -11.07
C SER A 190 21.50 0.09 -10.08
N ASP A 191 22.63 0.33 -9.39
CA ASP A 191 23.18 -0.63 -8.43
C ASP A 191 22.19 -0.95 -7.29
N ILE A 192 21.46 0.07 -6.80
CA ILE A 192 20.48 -0.08 -5.72
C ILE A 192 19.29 -0.92 -6.19
N LEU A 193 18.76 -0.64 -7.38
CA LEU A 193 17.59 -1.35 -7.91
C LEU A 193 17.96 -2.77 -8.31
N TYR A 194 19.10 -2.97 -8.97
CA TYR A 194 19.60 -4.28 -9.32
C TYR A 194 19.85 -5.16 -8.10
N LYS A 195 20.44 -4.61 -7.03
CA LYS A 195 20.63 -5.32 -5.75
C LYS A 195 19.31 -5.83 -5.16
N HIS A 196 18.21 -5.09 -5.34
CA HIS A 196 16.90 -5.39 -4.79
C HIS A 196 15.86 -5.82 -5.85
N HIS A 197 16.28 -6.24 -7.05
CA HIS A 197 15.38 -6.50 -8.18
C HIS A 197 14.34 -7.60 -7.91
N ILE A 198 14.58 -8.50 -6.96
CA ILE A 198 13.62 -9.54 -6.55
C ILE A 198 12.38 -8.93 -5.87
N ASN A 199 12.52 -7.71 -5.30
CA ASN A 199 11.47 -6.98 -4.62
C ASN A 199 10.74 -5.96 -5.52
N ILE A 200 11.05 -5.93 -6.83
CA ILE A 200 10.51 -4.98 -7.82
C ILE A 200 9.69 -5.75 -8.88
#